data_AF-A0A8J6L625-F1
#
_entry.id   AF-A0A8J6L625-F1
#
_cell.length_a   1.000
_cell.length_b   1.000
_cell.length_c   1.000
_cell.angle_alpha   90.00
_cell.angle_beta   90.00
_cell.angle_gamma   90.00
#
_symmetry.space_group_name_H-M   'P 1'
#
loop_
_entity.id
_entity.type
_entity.pdbx_description
1 polymer ?
#
loop_
_entity_poly.entity_id
_entity_poly.type
_entity_poly.pdbx_seq_one_letter_code
_entity_poly.pdbx_strand_id
1 'polypeptide(L)'
;MDKMAPDSLKPTKFDELAVSKESLQMYDFHVTTASIKDFLYFNFCDVYLETTKRAFKLPNTDNAAGHCWTLTTCLDTALRVLAPFMPRLAQHLHKKLRVYPEETRDLGFPQNLNWRDETLEEHVTNVLEVVVAIRRMKKLFGIAAKHQAEVYIVGDTSFYEPFTATIEDLTLSHKVILTSQVEQSAVKDAICDRVSTNTQIFIAVPSELRNAFEVDLSKAESKKTKLVKELEKMNKMISGDNYRVKAKPEAQQMHAKKITMLQEKLARITYMQTMSKK
;
A
#
# COMPACT_ATOMS: atom_id res chain seq x y z
N MET A 1 -35.94 -4.06 3.79
CA MET A 1 -35.10 -3.03 4.47
C MET A 1 -33.69 -3.57 4.48
N ASP A 2 -32.95 -3.18 3.44
CA ASP A 2 -31.54 -3.48 3.21
C ASP A 2 -30.69 -3.15 4.42
N LYS A 3 -30.04 -4.17 4.99
CA LYS A 3 -28.85 -3.98 5.82
C LYS A 3 -27.64 -4.34 4.97
N MET A 4 -27.17 -3.32 4.27
CA MET A 4 -25.91 -3.31 3.54
C MET A 4 -24.76 -3.23 4.56
N ALA A 5 -24.15 -4.38 4.90
CA ALA A 5 -22.75 -4.58 5.34
C ALA A 5 -22.57 -5.99 5.94
N PRO A 6 -21.93 -6.93 5.21
CA PRO A 6 -20.55 -7.32 5.53
C PRO A 6 -19.61 -7.44 4.30
N ASP A 7 -20.01 -6.93 3.13
CA ASP A 7 -19.33 -7.19 1.85
C ASP A 7 -18.30 -6.14 1.42
N SER A 8 -18.09 -5.08 2.20
CA SER A 8 -17.33 -3.89 1.76
C SER A 8 -15.83 -4.12 1.54
N LEU A 9 -15.30 -5.29 1.89
CA LEU A 9 -13.89 -5.60 1.67
C LEU A 9 -13.63 -7.10 1.43
N LYS A 10 -14.44 -7.80 0.64
CA LYS A 10 -14.01 -9.13 0.14
C LYS A 10 -12.63 -8.99 -0.52
N PRO A 11 -11.72 -9.97 -0.44
CA PRO A 11 -10.48 -9.91 -1.20
C PRO A 11 -10.87 -9.81 -2.68
N THR A 12 -10.60 -8.65 -3.26
CA THR A 12 -11.22 -8.25 -4.53
C THR A 12 -10.47 -8.86 -5.71
N LYS A 13 -9.15 -9.00 -5.58
CA LYS A 13 -8.23 -9.50 -6.60
C LYS A 13 -8.12 -11.02 -6.69
N PHE A 14 -9.24 -11.71 -6.79
CA PHE A 14 -9.22 -13.14 -7.14
C PHE A 14 -8.71 -13.41 -8.57
N ASP A 15 -8.66 -12.37 -9.42
CA ASP A 15 -8.06 -12.45 -10.75
C ASP A 15 -6.58 -12.87 -10.69
N GLU A 16 -5.83 -12.47 -9.66
CA GLU A 16 -4.44 -12.91 -9.50
C GLU A 16 -4.34 -14.45 -9.40
N LEU A 17 -5.34 -15.09 -8.78
CA LEU A 17 -5.44 -16.55 -8.75
C LEU A 17 -5.97 -17.13 -10.07
N ALA A 18 -6.78 -16.39 -10.83
CA ALA A 18 -7.21 -16.80 -12.18
C ALA A 18 -6.04 -16.74 -13.19
N VAL A 19 -5.26 -15.65 -13.21
CA VAL A 19 -4.01 -15.50 -13.97
C VAL A 19 -3.03 -16.63 -13.65
N SER A 20 -2.98 -17.06 -12.38
CA SER A 20 -2.13 -18.18 -11.97
C SER A 20 -2.49 -19.49 -12.70
N LYS A 21 -3.79 -19.73 -12.98
CA LYS A 21 -4.29 -20.91 -13.68
C LYS A 21 -3.85 -20.89 -15.14
N GLU A 22 -4.05 -19.78 -15.83
CA GLU A 22 -3.68 -19.62 -17.24
C GLU A 22 -2.17 -19.70 -17.43
N SER A 23 -1.41 -19.01 -16.58
CA SER A 23 0.06 -19.04 -16.60
C SER A 23 0.60 -20.44 -16.32
N LEU A 24 -0.03 -21.20 -15.42
CA LEU A 24 0.36 -22.58 -15.14
C LEU A 24 0.09 -23.50 -16.34
N GLN A 25 -1.00 -23.28 -17.08
CA GLN A 25 -1.29 -24.00 -18.33
C GLN A 25 -0.29 -23.66 -19.45
N MET A 26 0.24 -22.44 -19.46
CA MET A 26 1.26 -21.96 -20.40
C MET A 26 2.71 -22.26 -19.97
N TYR A 27 2.91 -22.97 -18.85
CA TYR A 27 4.23 -23.26 -18.26
C TYR A 27 5.02 -22.00 -17.79
N ASP A 28 4.33 -20.88 -17.57
CA ASP A 28 4.90 -19.63 -17.08
C ASP A 28 4.96 -19.59 -15.55
N PHE A 29 5.75 -20.48 -14.96
CA PHE A 29 5.86 -20.64 -13.51
C PHE A 29 6.28 -19.37 -12.75
N HIS A 30 7.04 -18.49 -13.40
CA HIS A 30 7.47 -17.22 -12.82
C HIS A 30 6.30 -16.26 -12.61
N VAL A 31 5.36 -16.21 -13.56
CA VAL A 31 4.13 -15.40 -13.44
C VAL A 31 3.23 -16.02 -12.38
N THR A 32 3.00 -17.34 -12.43
CA THR A 32 2.16 -18.04 -11.46
C THR A 32 2.62 -17.80 -10.01
N THR A 33 3.93 -17.95 -9.74
CA THR A 33 4.46 -17.74 -8.38
C THR A 33 4.42 -16.29 -7.93
N ALA A 34 4.62 -15.33 -8.84
CA ALA A 34 4.44 -13.91 -8.55
C ALA A 34 2.98 -13.59 -8.18
N SER A 35 2.01 -14.06 -8.97
CA SER A 35 0.58 -13.81 -8.69
C SER A 35 0.11 -14.44 -7.38
N ILE A 36 0.55 -15.67 -7.05
CA ILE A 36 0.24 -16.30 -5.75
C ILE A 36 0.80 -15.45 -4.60
N LYS A 37 2.04 -14.97 -4.75
CA LYS A 37 2.70 -14.14 -3.74
C LYS A 37 1.94 -12.82 -3.56
N ASP A 38 1.59 -12.16 -4.66
CA ASP A 38 0.89 -10.88 -4.61
C ASP A 38 -0.46 -11.00 -3.91
N PHE A 39 -1.20 -12.07 -4.22
CA PHE A 39 -2.47 -12.38 -3.55
C PHE A 39 -2.28 -12.63 -2.05
N LEU A 40 -1.39 -13.56 -1.68
CA LEU A 40 -1.23 -13.97 -0.29
C LEU A 40 -0.66 -12.86 0.59
N TYR A 41 0.36 -12.14 0.11
CA TYR A 41 1.04 -11.13 0.93
C TYR A 41 0.31 -9.80 0.91
N PHE A 42 0.09 -9.22 -0.28
CA PHE A 42 -0.36 -7.83 -0.37
C PHE A 42 -1.87 -7.68 -0.24
N ASN A 43 -2.66 -8.62 -0.79
CA ASN A 43 -4.12 -8.52 -0.73
C ASN A 43 -4.71 -9.24 0.48
N PHE A 44 -4.29 -10.48 0.72
CA PHE A 44 -4.84 -11.31 1.80
C PHE A 44 -4.27 -10.93 3.17
N CYS A 45 -2.94 -11.00 3.37
CA CYS A 45 -2.34 -10.72 4.67
C CYS A 45 -2.34 -9.23 5.05
N ASP A 46 -1.80 -8.36 4.18
CA ASP A 46 -1.57 -6.95 4.53
C ASP A 46 -2.86 -6.11 4.60
N VAL A 47 -3.90 -6.51 3.87
CA VAL A 47 -5.17 -5.77 3.76
C VAL A 47 -6.30 -6.54 4.45
N TYR A 48 -6.74 -7.67 3.89
CA TYR A 48 -7.94 -8.34 4.37
C TYR A 48 -7.81 -8.90 5.79
N LEU A 49 -6.71 -9.59 6.10
CA LEU A 49 -6.49 -10.14 7.43
C LEU A 49 -6.36 -9.04 8.49
N GLU A 50 -5.73 -7.91 8.16
CA GLU A 50 -5.62 -6.78 9.09
C GLU A 50 -6.97 -6.14 9.42
N THR A 51 -7.84 -5.92 8.43
CA THR A 51 -9.15 -5.27 8.63
C THR A 51 -10.14 -6.15 9.39
N THR A 52 -10.04 -7.47 9.24
CA THR A 52 -10.91 -8.42 9.96
C THR A 52 -10.58 -8.53 11.46
N LYS A 53 -9.37 -8.14 11.90
CA LYS A 53 -8.97 -8.20 13.32
C LYS A 53 -9.90 -7.40 14.24
N ARG A 54 -10.43 -6.26 13.77
CA ARG A 54 -11.38 -5.44 14.54
C ARG A 54 -12.67 -6.22 14.81
N ALA A 55 -13.21 -6.91 13.80
CA ALA A 55 -14.41 -7.71 13.93
C ALA A 55 -14.26 -8.85 14.95
N PHE A 56 -13.08 -9.48 15.03
CA PHE A 56 -12.80 -10.56 15.99
C PHE A 56 -12.56 -10.09 17.43
N LYS A 57 -12.19 -8.83 17.65
CA LYS A 57 -11.95 -8.27 18.99
C LYS A 57 -13.23 -7.78 19.67
N LEU A 58 -14.25 -7.41 18.90
CA LEU A 58 -15.49 -6.85 19.40
C LEU A 58 -16.52 -7.96 19.66
N PRO A 59 -17.00 -8.15 20.91
CA PRO A 59 -18.10 -9.06 21.18
C PRO A 59 -19.38 -8.54 20.48
N ASN A 60 -20.11 -9.42 19.78
CA ASN A 60 -21.36 -9.16 19.03
C ASN A 60 -21.23 -8.44 17.66
N THR A 61 -20.20 -8.74 16.86
CA THR A 61 -20.29 -8.41 15.43
C THR A 61 -20.94 -9.57 14.67
N ASP A 62 -22.13 -9.34 14.09
CA ASP A 62 -22.80 -10.30 13.17
C ASP A 62 -21.90 -10.69 11.97
N ASN A 63 -20.83 -9.91 11.74
CA ASN A 63 -19.92 -10.03 10.62
C ASN A 63 -18.75 -11.01 10.86
N ALA A 64 -18.44 -11.40 12.12
CA ALA A 64 -17.30 -12.26 12.42
C ALA A 64 -17.39 -13.63 11.71
N ALA A 65 -18.59 -14.20 11.63
CA ALA A 65 -18.82 -15.46 10.91
C ALA A 65 -18.57 -15.32 9.40
N GLY A 66 -19.01 -14.21 8.79
CA GLY A 66 -18.78 -13.92 7.37
C GLY A 66 -17.30 -13.72 7.04
N HIS A 67 -16.55 -13.04 7.93
CA HIS A 67 -15.10 -12.91 7.80
C HIS A 67 -14.38 -14.25 7.95
N CYS A 68 -14.76 -15.09 8.92
CA CYS A 68 -14.23 -16.46 9.05
C CYS A 68 -14.45 -17.28 7.78
N TRP A 69 -15.67 -17.23 7.22
CA TRP A 69 -16.01 -17.94 5.98
C TRP A 69 -15.14 -17.48 4.82
N THR A 70 -15.05 -16.16 4.61
CA THR A 70 -14.27 -15.57 3.52
C THR A 70 -12.77 -15.89 3.69
N LEU A 71 -12.21 -15.68 4.89
CA LEU A 71 -10.81 -16.02 5.19
C LEU A 71 -10.50 -17.48 4.91
N THR A 72 -11.38 -18.39 5.32
CA THR A 72 -11.20 -19.83 5.11
C THR A 72 -11.28 -20.19 3.63
N THR A 73 -12.24 -19.62 2.89
CA THR A 73 -12.41 -19.85 1.45
C THR A 73 -11.20 -19.37 0.65
N CYS A 74 -10.68 -18.18 0.99
CA CYS A 74 -9.49 -17.62 0.33
C CYS A 74 -8.26 -18.47 0.61
N LEU A 75 -8.06 -18.87 1.86
CA LEU A 75 -6.92 -19.65 2.27
C LEU A 75 -6.95 -21.07 1.66
N ASP A 76 -8.12 -21.71 1.62
CA ASP A 76 -8.32 -22.98 0.89
C ASP A 76 -7.93 -22.84 -0.58
N THR A 77 -8.48 -21.84 -1.27
CA THR A 77 -8.20 -21.59 -2.69
C THR A 77 -6.71 -21.35 -2.92
N ALA A 78 -6.08 -20.47 -2.13
CA ALA A 78 -4.66 -20.17 -2.28
C ALA A 78 -3.76 -21.38 -2.00
N LEU A 79 -4.10 -22.23 -1.01
CA LEU A 79 -3.34 -23.46 -0.73
C LEU A 79 -3.45 -24.48 -1.87
N ARG A 80 -4.61 -24.59 -2.52
CA ARG A 80 -4.78 -25.44 -3.72
C ARG A 80 -3.96 -24.95 -4.90
N VAL A 81 -3.95 -23.64 -5.15
CA VAL A 81 -3.11 -23.03 -6.20
C VAL A 81 -1.61 -23.18 -5.88
N LEU A 82 -1.24 -23.15 -4.60
CA LEU A 82 0.14 -23.34 -4.16
C LEU A 82 0.61 -24.80 -4.20
N ALA A 83 -0.30 -25.78 -4.17
CA ALA A 83 0.02 -27.20 -4.07
C ALA A 83 0.98 -27.74 -5.16
N PRO A 84 0.90 -27.32 -6.44
CA PRO A 84 1.87 -27.71 -7.47
C PRO A 84 3.32 -27.29 -7.16
N PHE A 85 3.52 -26.22 -6.38
CA PHE A 85 4.83 -25.70 -6.02
C PHE A 85 5.31 -26.15 -4.64
N MET A 86 4.40 -26.20 -3.65
CA MET A 86 4.71 -26.56 -2.27
C MET A 86 3.75 -27.62 -1.71
N PRO A 87 3.74 -28.85 -2.25
CA PRO A 87 2.69 -29.84 -1.98
C PRO A 87 2.59 -30.24 -0.51
N ARG A 88 3.73 -30.48 0.16
CA ARG A 88 3.76 -30.89 1.58
C ARG A 88 3.27 -29.80 2.51
N LEU A 89 3.65 -28.55 2.24
CA LEU A 89 3.23 -27.39 3.02
C LEU A 89 1.73 -27.12 2.83
N ALA A 90 1.30 -27.04 1.57
CA ALA A 90 -0.09 -26.82 1.20
C ALA A 90 -1.02 -27.88 1.84
N GLN A 91 -0.65 -29.16 1.73
CA GLN A 91 -1.41 -30.25 2.33
C GLN A 91 -1.43 -30.20 3.86
N HIS A 92 -0.29 -29.89 4.50
CA HIS A 92 -0.24 -29.78 5.96
C HIS A 92 -1.13 -28.66 6.49
N LEU A 93 -1.09 -27.48 5.87
CA LEU A 93 -1.89 -26.33 6.28
C LEU A 93 -3.38 -26.54 5.96
N HIS A 94 -3.72 -27.09 4.79
CA HIS A 94 -5.10 -27.36 4.42
C HIS A 94 -5.77 -28.33 5.39
N LYS A 95 -5.08 -29.38 5.84
CA LYS A 95 -5.59 -30.32 6.87
C LYS A 95 -5.95 -29.65 8.20
N LYS A 96 -5.39 -28.46 8.49
CA LYS A 96 -5.69 -27.70 9.71
C LYS A 96 -6.92 -26.79 9.55
N LEU A 97 -7.42 -26.59 8.33
CA LEU A 97 -8.66 -25.87 8.07
C LEU A 97 -9.86 -26.75 8.46
N ARG A 98 -10.50 -26.44 9.59
CA ARG A 98 -11.58 -27.24 10.20
C ARG A 98 -12.85 -27.38 9.33
N VAL A 99 -12.96 -26.64 8.23
CA VAL A 99 -14.13 -26.62 7.34
C VAL A 99 -14.13 -27.81 6.37
N TYR A 100 -12.99 -28.46 6.15
CA TYR A 100 -12.86 -29.61 5.23
C TYR A 100 -12.27 -30.84 5.96
N PRO A 101 -13.11 -31.64 6.64
CA PRO A 101 -12.65 -32.83 7.35
C PRO A 101 -12.10 -33.90 6.39
N GLU A 102 -10.86 -34.33 6.68
CA GLU A 102 -10.08 -35.53 6.33
C GLU A 102 -10.16 -36.26 4.96
N GLU A 103 -11.13 -36.05 4.09
CA GLU A 103 -11.36 -36.97 2.95
C GLU A 103 -10.64 -36.61 1.64
N THR A 104 -10.26 -35.35 1.40
CA THR A 104 -9.56 -34.98 0.16
C THR A 104 -8.05 -35.16 0.31
N ARG A 105 -7.57 -36.37 0.00
CA ARG A 105 -6.13 -36.67 -0.10
C ARG A 105 -5.44 -35.95 -1.27
N ASP A 106 -6.20 -35.44 -2.23
CA ASP A 106 -5.71 -34.70 -3.37
C ASP A 106 -6.22 -33.25 -3.36
N LEU A 107 -5.31 -32.29 -3.35
CA LEU A 107 -5.63 -30.87 -3.49
C LEU A 107 -5.77 -30.57 -4.98
N GLY A 108 -6.94 -30.89 -5.52
CA GLY A 108 -7.30 -30.50 -6.89
C GLY A 108 -7.24 -28.98 -7.06
N PHE A 109 -6.80 -28.53 -8.24
CA PHE A 109 -6.77 -27.12 -8.62
C PHE A 109 -8.19 -26.52 -8.52
N PRO A 110 -8.36 -25.29 -7.99
CA PRO A 110 -9.70 -24.72 -7.80
C PRO A 110 -10.44 -24.52 -9.12
N GLN A 111 -11.71 -24.91 -9.15
CA GLN A 111 -12.55 -24.83 -10.35
C GLN A 111 -13.23 -23.47 -10.52
N ASN A 112 -13.67 -22.86 -9.40
CA ASN A 112 -14.36 -21.57 -9.39
C ASN A 112 -13.41 -20.48 -8.89
N LEU A 113 -12.98 -19.60 -9.79
CA LEU A 113 -12.18 -18.41 -9.47
C LEU A 113 -12.89 -17.11 -9.90
N ASN A 114 -14.13 -17.21 -10.39
CA ASN A 114 -14.89 -16.07 -10.90
C ASN A 114 -15.63 -15.33 -9.76
N TRP A 115 -14.86 -14.79 -8.83
CA TRP A 115 -15.36 -13.96 -7.72
C TRP A 115 -14.98 -12.48 -7.88
N ARG A 116 -14.52 -12.11 -9.07
CA ARG A 116 -14.05 -10.75 -9.35
C ARG A 116 -15.21 -9.78 -9.39
N ASP A 117 -15.05 -8.66 -8.68
CA ASP A 117 -15.93 -7.51 -8.73
C ASP A 117 -15.08 -6.27 -9.02
N GLU A 118 -15.10 -5.83 -10.28
CA GLU A 118 -14.26 -4.73 -10.75
C GLU A 118 -14.59 -3.40 -10.05
N THR A 119 -15.85 -3.18 -9.69
CA THR A 119 -16.28 -1.95 -9.03
C THR A 119 -15.75 -1.94 -7.59
N LEU A 120 -15.82 -3.07 -6.89
CA LEU A 120 -15.25 -3.21 -5.56
C LEU A 120 -13.71 -3.13 -5.59
N GLU A 121 -13.05 -3.71 -6.60
CA GLU A 121 -11.60 -3.60 -6.81
C GLU A 121 -11.15 -2.13 -6.95
N GLU A 122 -11.85 -1.35 -7.76
CA GLU A 122 -11.56 0.07 -7.95
C GLU A 122 -11.74 0.84 -6.65
N HIS A 123 -12.85 0.61 -5.94
CA HIS A 123 -13.09 1.25 -4.65
C HIS A 123 -12.00 0.94 -3.62
N VAL A 124 -11.65 -0.34 -3.46
CA VAL A 124 -10.58 -0.76 -2.53
C VAL A 124 -9.24 -0.16 -2.94
N THR A 125 -8.95 -0.09 -4.24
CA THR A 125 -7.71 0.53 -4.74
C THR A 125 -7.62 2.00 -4.33
N ASN A 126 -8.68 2.78 -4.53
CA ASN A 126 -8.74 4.19 -4.14
C ASN A 126 -8.55 4.39 -2.62
N VAL A 127 -9.16 3.52 -1.81
CA VAL A 127 -8.96 3.53 -0.35
C VAL A 127 -7.51 3.20 0.03
N LEU A 128 -6.90 2.22 -0.64
CA LEU A 128 -5.51 1.83 -0.39
C LEU A 128 -4.51 2.91 -0.79
N GLU A 129 -4.79 3.73 -1.82
CA GLU A 129 -3.95 4.89 -2.15
C GLU A 129 -3.86 5.88 -0.99
N VAL A 130 -4.99 6.17 -0.34
CA VAL A 130 -5.04 7.01 0.87
C VAL A 130 -4.26 6.37 2.03
N VAL A 131 -4.45 5.07 2.26
CA VAL A 131 -3.71 4.32 3.30
C VAL A 131 -2.20 4.37 3.06
N VAL A 132 -1.77 4.16 1.81
CA VAL A 132 -0.35 4.20 1.42
C VAL A 132 0.22 5.61 1.62
N ALA A 133 -0.53 6.66 1.27
CA ALA A 133 -0.12 8.03 1.52
C ALA A 133 0.04 8.34 3.02
N ILE A 134 -0.90 7.89 3.85
CA ILE A 134 -0.83 8.04 5.32
C ILE A 134 0.39 7.30 5.88
N ARG A 135 0.59 6.03 5.51
CA ARG A 135 1.75 5.23 5.96
C ARG A 135 3.07 5.85 5.51
N ARG A 136 3.12 6.37 4.27
CA ARG A 136 4.29 7.08 3.73
C ARG A 136 4.60 8.32 4.56
N MET A 137 3.60 9.15 4.86
CA MET A 137 3.77 10.32 5.73
C MET A 137 4.25 9.93 7.12
N LYS A 138 3.60 8.96 7.79
CA LYS A 138 4.02 8.50 9.12
C LYS A 138 5.49 8.05 9.12
N LYS A 139 5.90 7.30 8.11
CA LYS A 139 7.30 6.86 7.96
C LYS A 139 8.26 8.03 7.74
N LEU A 140 7.88 8.99 6.89
CA LEU A 140 8.71 10.13 6.54
C LEU A 140 8.97 11.06 7.73
N PHE A 141 7.95 11.27 8.56
CA PHE A 141 8.01 12.12 9.75
C PHE A 141 8.35 11.35 11.04
N GLY A 142 8.70 10.06 10.94
CA GLY A 142 9.10 9.25 12.09
C GLY A 142 7.99 9.04 13.13
N ILE A 143 6.72 9.10 12.72
CA ILE A 143 5.56 8.88 13.60
C ILE A 143 5.50 7.40 13.95
N ALA A 144 5.85 7.07 15.20
CA ALA A 144 5.85 5.70 15.68
C ALA A 144 4.43 5.12 15.69
N ALA A 145 4.27 3.82 15.42
CA ALA A 145 2.96 3.14 15.41
C ALA A 145 2.21 3.25 16.75
N LYS A 146 2.93 3.41 17.87
CA LYS A 146 2.34 3.67 19.20
C LYS A 146 1.65 5.04 19.30
N HIS A 147 2.06 5.98 18.46
CA HIS A 147 1.47 7.30 18.40
C HIS A 147 0.26 7.22 17.46
N GLN A 148 -0.90 6.99 18.06
CA GLN A 148 -2.17 6.94 17.35
C GLN A 148 -2.56 8.37 16.93
N ALA A 149 -2.00 8.85 15.83
CA ALA A 149 -2.28 10.18 15.32
C ALA A 149 -3.74 10.30 14.84
N GLU A 150 -4.30 11.50 14.93
CA GLU A 150 -5.54 11.86 14.24
C GLU A 150 -5.23 12.19 12.78
N VAL A 151 -6.06 11.66 11.87
CA VAL A 151 -5.92 11.86 10.43
C VAL A 151 -7.16 12.52 9.89
N TYR A 152 -7.00 13.61 9.16
CA TYR A 152 -8.07 14.30 8.45
C TYR A 152 -7.94 14.01 6.96
N ILE A 153 -9.02 13.55 6.34
CA ILE A 153 -9.14 13.44 4.89
C ILE A 153 -10.07 14.56 4.45
N VAL A 154 -9.62 15.35 3.48
CA VAL A 154 -10.22 16.64 3.13
C VAL A 154 -10.56 16.70 1.65
N GLY A 155 -11.77 17.14 1.34
CA GLY A 155 -12.25 17.37 -0.02
C GLY A 155 -13.56 16.64 -0.31
N ASP A 156 -13.64 15.90 -1.42
CA ASP A 156 -14.78 15.02 -1.67
C ASP A 156 -14.60 13.71 -0.89
N THR A 157 -15.22 13.66 0.29
CA THR A 157 -14.97 12.59 1.27
C THR A 157 -16.09 11.57 1.39
N SER A 158 -17.23 11.79 0.73
CA SER A 158 -18.41 10.93 0.79
C SER A 158 -18.08 9.46 0.50
N PHE A 159 -17.19 9.24 -0.47
CA PHE A 159 -16.66 7.94 -0.85
C PHE A 159 -15.95 7.18 0.30
N TYR A 160 -15.25 7.89 1.21
CA TYR A 160 -14.44 7.26 2.26
C TYR A 160 -15.21 6.96 3.54
N GLU A 161 -16.43 7.49 3.70
CA GLU A 161 -17.28 7.26 4.87
C GLU A 161 -17.39 5.79 5.29
N PRO A 162 -17.73 4.84 4.38
CA PRO A 162 -17.83 3.43 4.74
C PRO A 162 -16.49 2.76 5.07
N PHE A 163 -15.36 3.41 4.75
CA PHE A 163 -14.01 2.85 4.90
C PHE A 163 -13.20 3.47 6.04
N THR A 164 -13.77 4.42 6.80
CA THR A 164 -13.07 5.11 7.91
C THR A 164 -12.41 4.14 8.89
N ALA A 165 -13.14 3.14 9.39
CA ALA A 165 -12.60 2.12 10.29
C ALA A 165 -11.48 1.28 9.65
N THR A 166 -11.63 0.94 8.37
CA THR A 166 -10.59 0.23 7.59
C THR A 166 -9.32 1.07 7.47
N ILE A 167 -9.45 2.36 7.18
CA ILE A 167 -8.31 3.28 7.07
C ILE A 167 -7.63 3.43 8.44
N GLU A 168 -8.38 3.55 9.53
CA GLU A 168 -7.84 3.58 10.90
C GLU A 168 -7.00 2.33 11.19
N ASP A 169 -7.54 1.14 10.94
CA ASP A 169 -6.89 -0.13 11.22
C ASP A 169 -5.62 -0.31 10.39
N LEU A 170 -5.70 -0.06 9.07
CA LEU A 170 -4.55 -0.20 8.19
C LEU A 170 -3.48 0.86 8.46
N THR A 171 -3.84 2.05 8.96
CA THR A 171 -2.86 3.11 9.22
C THR A 171 -2.39 3.17 10.67
N LEU A 172 -2.98 2.39 11.58
CA LEU A 172 -2.76 2.47 13.03
C LEU A 172 -2.98 3.90 13.54
N SER A 173 -4.07 4.52 13.10
CA SER A 173 -4.45 5.88 13.50
C SER A 173 -5.49 5.81 14.61
N HIS A 174 -5.56 6.84 15.47
CA HIS A 174 -6.56 6.86 16.54
C HIS A 174 -7.96 7.06 15.95
N LYS A 175 -8.05 8.01 15.01
CA LYS A 175 -9.30 8.44 14.42
C LYS A 175 -9.05 8.99 13.03
N VAL A 176 -9.94 8.64 12.09
CA VAL A 176 -10.01 9.25 10.76
C VAL A 176 -11.22 10.18 10.72
N ILE A 177 -10.99 11.44 10.38
CA ILE A 177 -12.00 12.50 10.30
C ILE A 177 -12.14 12.91 8.84
N LEU A 178 -13.37 12.83 8.33
CA LEU A 178 -13.71 13.25 6.97
C LEU A 178 -14.30 14.66 7.03
N THR A 179 -13.80 15.57 6.20
CA THR A 179 -14.33 16.94 6.13
C THR A 179 -14.17 17.54 4.74
N SER A 180 -15.07 18.44 4.35
CA SER A 180 -14.91 19.21 3.11
C SER A 180 -13.93 20.36 3.25
N GLN A 181 -13.75 20.89 4.47
CA GLN A 181 -12.85 21.99 4.80
C GLN A 181 -12.24 21.78 6.19
N VAL A 182 -10.97 22.16 6.38
CA VAL A 182 -10.34 22.11 7.70
C VAL A 182 -10.27 23.51 8.28
N GLU A 183 -10.76 23.68 9.50
CA GLU A 183 -10.47 24.86 10.29
C GLU A 183 -8.96 24.88 10.64
N GLN A 184 -8.27 25.97 10.33
CA GLN A 184 -6.82 26.13 10.56
C GLN A 184 -6.40 25.89 12.02
N SER A 185 -7.31 26.06 12.97
CA SER A 185 -7.13 25.78 14.40
C SER A 185 -6.95 24.28 14.69
N ALA A 186 -7.63 23.39 13.96
CA ALA A 186 -7.61 21.95 14.19
C ALA A 186 -6.34 21.26 13.65
N VAL A 187 -5.65 21.88 12.69
CA VAL A 187 -4.45 21.36 11.99
C VAL A 187 -3.20 22.20 12.24
N LYS A 188 -3.20 23.02 13.30
CA LYS A 188 -2.10 23.95 13.58
C LYS A 188 -0.73 23.26 13.61
N ASP A 189 -0.66 21.99 14.01
CA ASP A 189 0.54 21.14 14.03
C ASP A 189 0.42 19.88 13.15
N ALA A 190 -0.23 20.00 12.00
CA ALA A 190 -0.39 18.90 11.07
C ALA A 190 0.62 18.93 9.92
N ILE A 191 0.90 17.74 9.39
CA ILE A 191 1.60 17.53 8.11
C ILE A 191 0.56 17.25 7.03
N CYS A 192 0.77 17.74 5.81
CA CYS A 192 -0.20 17.56 4.73
C CYS A 192 0.38 16.82 3.52
N ASP A 193 -0.45 16.04 2.84
CA ASP A 193 -0.14 15.43 1.54
C ASP A 193 -1.36 15.53 0.63
N ARG A 194 -1.13 15.60 -0.68
CA ARG A 194 -2.19 15.59 -1.68
C ARG A 194 -2.15 14.24 -2.41
N VAL A 195 -3.21 13.46 -2.24
CA VAL A 195 -3.34 12.13 -2.88
C VAL A 195 -3.95 12.24 -4.26
N SER A 196 -4.97 13.09 -4.41
CA SER A 196 -5.63 13.32 -5.70
C SER A 196 -5.93 14.80 -5.92
N THR A 197 -6.49 15.15 -7.08
CA THR A 197 -6.93 16.53 -7.35
C THR A 197 -7.92 17.02 -6.29
N ASN A 198 -8.76 16.14 -5.75
CA ASN A 198 -9.85 16.50 -4.86
C ASN A 198 -9.70 15.92 -3.44
N THR A 199 -8.57 15.29 -3.11
CA THR A 199 -8.34 14.67 -1.79
C THR A 199 -6.99 15.08 -1.22
N GLN A 200 -7.03 15.72 -0.06
CA GLN A 200 -5.87 16.05 0.76
C GLN A 200 -5.93 15.31 2.09
N ILE A 201 -4.78 15.01 2.65
CA ILE A 201 -4.65 14.32 3.94
C ILE A 201 -3.85 15.19 4.87
N PHE A 202 -4.32 15.35 6.10
CA PHE A 202 -3.59 15.98 7.19
C PHE A 202 -3.41 14.97 8.32
N ILE A 203 -2.21 14.89 8.89
CA ILE A 203 -1.95 14.08 10.08
C ILE A 203 -1.53 15.02 11.20
N ALA A 204 -2.23 14.98 12.33
CA ALA A 204 -1.81 15.71 13.52
C ALA A 204 -0.53 15.10 14.09
N VAL A 205 0.50 15.93 14.30
CA VAL A 205 1.82 15.49 14.77
C VAL A 205 2.19 16.24 16.05
N PRO A 206 2.86 15.59 17.02
CA PRO A 206 3.43 16.28 18.16
C PRO A 206 4.41 17.36 17.72
N SER A 207 4.37 18.52 18.39
CA SER A 207 5.21 19.68 18.08
C SER A 207 6.72 19.34 18.11
N GLU A 208 7.15 18.44 18.99
CA GLU A 208 8.54 17.95 19.05
C GLU A 208 9.00 17.28 17.74
N LEU A 209 8.18 16.39 17.19
CA LEU A 209 8.48 15.69 15.93
C LEU A 209 8.41 16.64 14.74
N ARG A 210 7.48 17.59 14.76
CA ARG A 210 7.41 18.65 13.76
C ARG A 210 8.69 19.50 13.77
N ASN A 211 9.10 19.98 14.93
CA ASN A 211 10.32 20.80 15.09
C ASN A 211 11.57 20.03 14.61
N ALA A 212 11.68 18.75 14.96
CA ALA A 212 12.78 17.90 14.49
C ALA A 212 12.77 17.78 12.96
N PHE A 213 11.60 17.60 12.36
CA PHE A 213 11.46 17.54 10.90
C PHE A 213 11.78 18.87 10.23
N GLU A 214 11.38 20.01 10.78
CA GLU A 214 11.72 21.34 10.24
C GLU A 214 13.23 21.59 10.25
N VAL A 215 13.92 21.17 11.31
CA VAL A 215 15.39 21.20 11.37
C VAL A 215 15.99 20.31 10.28
N ASP A 216 15.48 19.09 10.10
CA ASP A 216 15.97 18.18 9.06
C ASP A 216 15.65 18.66 7.64
N LEU A 217 14.51 19.34 7.45
CA LEU A 217 14.15 19.98 6.20
C LEU A 217 15.13 21.11 5.87
N SER A 218 15.49 21.96 6.83
CA SER A 218 16.48 23.03 6.63
C SER A 218 17.86 22.46 6.23
N LYS A 219 18.28 21.34 6.84
CA LYS A 219 19.49 20.62 6.45
C LYS A 219 19.34 20.03 5.04
N ALA A 220 18.18 19.47 4.71
CA ALA A 220 17.89 18.93 3.39
C ALA A 220 17.91 20.03 2.31
N GLU A 221 17.47 21.25 2.62
CA GLU A 221 17.56 22.42 1.72
C GLU A 221 19.01 22.82 1.44
N SER A 222 19.84 22.87 2.49
CA SER A 222 21.28 23.11 2.31
C SER A 222 21.93 22.03 1.44
N LYS A 223 21.49 20.77 1.54
CA LYS A 223 21.94 19.67 0.69
C LYS A 223 21.38 19.78 -0.73
N LYS A 224 20.12 20.22 -0.90
CA LYS A 224 19.47 20.43 -2.21
C LYS A 224 20.29 21.38 -3.07
N THR A 225 20.70 22.52 -2.51
CA THR A 225 21.51 23.50 -3.26
C THR A 225 22.84 22.92 -3.75
N LYS A 226 23.50 22.07 -2.94
CA LYS A 226 24.73 21.36 -3.33
C LYS A 226 24.47 20.33 -4.44
N LEU A 227 23.40 19.54 -4.30
CA LEU A 227 23.01 18.51 -5.27
C LEU A 227 22.59 19.12 -6.62
N VAL A 228 21.86 20.24 -6.62
CA VAL A 228 21.52 20.98 -7.86
C VAL A 228 22.78 21.44 -8.57
N LYS A 229 23.74 22.04 -7.85
CA LYS A 229 25.03 22.45 -8.43
C LYS A 229 25.83 21.26 -8.98
N GLU A 230 25.83 20.11 -8.31
CA GLU A 230 26.48 18.90 -8.82
C GLU A 230 25.79 18.38 -10.10
N LEU A 231 24.46 18.37 -10.12
CA LEU A 231 23.67 17.95 -11.28
C LEU A 231 23.90 18.89 -12.47
N GLU A 232 23.91 20.21 -12.26
CA GLU A 232 24.23 21.19 -13.30
C GLU A 232 25.63 20.98 -13.89
N LYS A 233 26.63 20.71 -13.05
CA LYS A 233 28.01 20.40 -13.50
C LYS A 233 28.04 19.13 -14.35
N MET A 234 27.35 18.09 -13.90
CA MET A 234 27.28 16.80 -14.61
C MET A 234 26.56 16.96 -15.96
N ASN A 235 25.42 17.67 -15.99
CA ASN A 235 24.70 17.94 -17.24
C ASN A 235 25.55 18.76 -18.21
N LYS A 236 26.25 19.80 -17.74
CA LYS A 236 27.19 20.57 -18.58
C LYS A 236 28.32 19.71 -19.14
N MET A 237 28.86 18.78 -18.34
CA MET A 237 29.92 17.87 -18.77
C MET A 237 29.45 16.92 -19.89
N ILE A 238 28.23 16.39 -19.76
CA ILE A 238 27.67 15.44 -20.74
C ILE A 238 27.16 16.13 -22.01
N SER A 239 26.65 17.35 -21.90
CA SER A 239 26.18 18.14 -23.05
C SER A 239 27.32 18.69 -23.92
N GLY A 240 28.58 18.55 -23.53
CA GLY A 240 29.71 18.97 -24.37
C GLY A 240 29.87 18.08 -25.60
N ASP A 241 30.02 18.67 -26.78
CA ASP A 241 30.04 17.97 -28.08
C ASP A 241 31.08 16.85 -28.16
N ASN A 242 32.20 16.98 -27.44
CA ASN A 242 33.28 15.99 -27.41
C ASN A 242 33.04 14.82 -26.44
N TYR A 243 32.08 14.93 -25.51
CA TYR A 243 31.87 13.92 -24.47
C TYR A 243 31.33 12.62 -25.06
N ARG A 244 30.34 12.71 -25.96
CA ARG A 244 29.77 11.55 -26.65
C ARG A 244 30.78 10.77 -27.50
N VAL A 245 31.77 11.48 -28.06
CA VAL A 245 32.77 10.91 -28.96
C VAL A 245 33.99 10.37 -28.19
N LYS A 246 34.42 11.04 -27.10
CA LYS A 246 35.63 10.68 -26.35
C LYS A 246 35.38 9.81 -25.11
N ALA A 247 34.19 9.86 -24.51
CA ALA A 247 33.92 9.11 -23.29
C ALA A 247 33.67 7.63 -23.59
N LYS A 248 34.33 6.74 -22.84
CA LYS A 248 34.10 5.29 -22.94
C LYS A 248 32.63 4.94 -22.61
N PRO A 249 32.03 3.91 -23.24
CA PRO A 249 30.64 3.50 -22.98
C PRO A 249 30.33 3.25 -21.50
N GLU A 250 31.29 2.68 -20.77
CA GLU A 250 31.20 2.40 -19.34
C GLU A 250 31.09 3.68 -18.50
N ALA A 251 31.87 4.71 -18.83
CA ALA A 251 31.79 6.01 -18.18
C ALA A 251 30.44 6.68 -18.48
N GLN A 252 29.96 6.61 -19.72
CA GLN A 252 28.65 7.16 -20.10
C GLN A 252 27.51 6.54 -19.28
N GLN A 253 27.50 5.21 -19.11
CA GLN A 253 26.53 4.52 -18.26
C GLN A 253 26.65 4.92 -16.79
N MET A 254 27.88 5.03 -16.26
CA MET A 254 28.11 5.43 -14.88
C MET A 254 27.61 6.85 -14.60
N HIS A 255 27.90 7.79 -15.50
CA HIS A 255 27.46 9.18 -15.38
C HIS A 255 25.93 9.30 -15.53
N ALA A 256 25.31 8.54 -16.44
CA ALA A 256 23.86 8.49 -16.58
C ALA A 256 23.19 7.95 -15.30
N LYS A 257 23.66 6.81 -14.77
CA LYS A 257 23.18 6.27 -13.48
C LYS A 257 23.32 7.29 -12.36
N LYS A 258 24.46 8.00 -12.29
CA LYS A 258 24.70 9.02 -11.28
C LYS A 258 23.72 10.20 -11.40
N ILE A 259 23.40 10.65 -12.61
CA ILE A 259 22.40 11.70 -12.84
C ILE A 259 21.02 11.24 -12.38
N THR A 260 20.61 10.02 -12.73
CA THR A 260 19.32 9.45 -12.28
C THR A 260 19.25 9.43 -10.75
N MET A 261 20.30 8.95 -10.07
CA MET A 261 20.35 8.94 -8.60
C MET A 261 20.29 10.35 -7.99
N LEU A 262 20.92 11.34 -8.62
CA LEU A 262 20.87 12.74 -8.16
C LEU A 262 19.47 13.34 -8.34
N GLN A 263 18.82 13.07 -9.47
CA GLN A 263 17.45 13.49 -9.76
C GLN A 263 16.45 12.88 -8.76
N GLU A 264 16.56 11.57 -8.48
CA GLU A 264 15.72 10.89 -7.48
C GLU A 264 15.88 11.49 -6.08
N LYS A 265 17.12 11.77 -5.65
CA LYS A 265 17.39 12.43 -4.37
C LYS A 265 16.77 13.82 -4.30
N LEU A 266 16.87 14.60 -5.38
CA LEU A 266 16.26 15.94 -5.46
C LEU A 266 14.73 15.88 -5.47
N ALA A 267 14.14 14.91 -6.16
CA ALA A 267 12.70 14.69 -6.18
C ALA A 267 12.18 14.37 -4.78
N ARG A 268 12.86 13.49 -4.03
CA ARG A 268 12.53 13.17 -2.64
C ARG A 268 12.59 14.41 -1.73
N ILE A 269 13.64 15.22 -1.85
CA ILE A 269 13.76 16.46 -1.04
C ILE A 269 12.64 17.44 -1.40
N THR A 270 12.34 17.61 -2.69
CA THR A 270 11.27 18.52 -3.13
C THR A 270 9.90 18.04 -2.65
N TYR A 271 9.65 16.74 -2.66
CA TYR A 271 8.44 16.15 -2.12
C TYR A 271 8.29 16.38 -0.61
N MET A 272 9.37 16.19 0.18
CA MET A 272 9.35 16.54 1.62
C MET A 272 8.99 18.00 1.87
N GLN A 273 9.47 18.92 1.03
CA GLN A 273 9.14 20.35 1.14
C GLN A 273 7.67 20.66 0.87
N THR A 274 7.03 19.93 -0.07
CA THR A 274 5.60 20.12 -0.34
C THR A 274 4.71 19.69 0.82
N MET A 275 5.16 18.73 1.65
CA MET A 275 4.39 18.25 2.80
C MET A 275 4.43 19.20 4.01
N SER A 276 5.51 19.96 4.14
CA SER A 276 5.76 20.84 5.28
C SER A 276 5.26 22.26 5.08
N LYS A 277 5.04 22.69 3.84
CA LYS A 277 4.60 24.05 3.50
C LYS A 277 3.08 24.08 3.33
N LYS A 278 2.34 24.17 4.44
CA LYS A 278 1.04 24.85 4.57
C LYS A 278 0.48 24.73 5.98
#